data_AF-A0A432JYJ6-F1
#
_entry.id   AF-A0A432JYJ6-F1
#
_cell.length_a   1.000
_cell.length_b   1.000
_cell.length_c   1.000
_cell.angle_alpha   90.00
_cell.angle_beta   90.00
_cell.angle_gamma   90.00
#
_symmetry.space_group_name_H-M   'P 1'
#
loop_
_entity.id
_entity.type
_entity.pdbx_description
1 polymer ?
#
loop_
_entity_poly.entity_id
_entity_poly.type
_entity_poly.pdbx_seq_one_letter_code
_entity_poly.pdbx_strand_id
1 'polypeptide(L)'
;EGFELIANASPDIENPKKNIPKAYYYSVIFVIILYVIIAFITVGSLNFSQIATAQDYVLAEAAKPMLGQVGFTIITIAALISTFSAINASIYGGSRVSYEIAEDDELPHEFTAKLWNQPIGLFITATLTLLAANTLKLENISIAGSIGFLLIFAMVNFVGFRLAKQIKGNKLIPLLGFLFCSIATVVLVIQQYPSNQIGIIIAAGIIISCFVIEYIYKKSEKKKI
;
A
#
# COMPACT_ATOMS: atom_id res chain seq x y z
N GLU A 1 -0.34 -2.47 5.02
CA GLU A 1 -0.53 -1.41 4.02
C GLU A 1 -1.86 -0.72 4.32
N GLY A 2 -2.03 0.55 3.95
CA GLY A 2 -3.25 1.33 4.13
C GLY A 2 -3.34 2.13 5.44
N PHE A 3 -2.64 1.74 6.50
CA PHE A 3 -2.68 2.46 7.78
C PHE A 3 -1.90 3.79 7.74
N GLU A 4 -0.92 3.92 6.84
CA GLU A 4 -0.16 5.15 6.62
C GLU A 4 -1.04 6.34 6.19
N LEU A 5 -2.20 6.07 5.60
CA LEU A 5 -3.18 7.11 5.25
C LEU A 5 -3.68 7.87 6.49
N ILE A 6 -3.67 7.23 7.67
CA ILE A 6 -3.99 7.87 8.95
C ILE A 6 -2.95 8.95 9.29
N ALA A 7 -1.66 8.69 8.99
CA ALA A 7 -0.61 9.69 9.19
C ALA A 7 -0.72 10.85 8.17
N ASN A 8 -1.05 10.55 6.91
CA ASN A 8 -1.22 11.57 5.88
C ASN A 8 -2.38 12.53 6.21
N ALA A 9 -3.45 12.02 6.82
CA ALA A 9 -4.57 12.82 7.30
C ALA A 9 -4.32 13.50 8.67
N SER A 10 -3.12 13.39 9.24
CA SER A 10 -2.83 13.92 10.59
C SER A 10 -3.14 15.42 10.79
N PRO A 11 -2.98 16.33 9.80
CA PRO A 11 -3.31 17.74 9.98
C PRO A 11 -4.80 17.99 10.22
N ASP A 12 -5.66 17.13 9.67
CA ASP A 12 -7.12 17.25 9.73
C ASP A 12 -7.75 16.49 10.92
N ILE A 13 -6.94 15.72 11.67
CA ILE A 13 -7.42 14.93 12.80
C ILE A 13 -7.51 15.81 14.05
N GLU A 14 -8.71 15.87 14.66
CA GLU A 14 -8.89 16.51 15.95
C GLU A 14 -8.01 15.83 17.02
N ASN A 15 -7.28 16.61 17.83
CA ASN A 15 -6.42 16.10 18.90
C ASN A 15 -5.44 14.98 18.45
N PRO A 16 -4.58 15.23 17.46
CA PRO A 16 -3.82 14.19 16.75
C PRO A 16 -2.89 13.40 17.69
N LYS A 17 -2.30 14.05 18.70
CA LYS A 17 -1.45 13.40 19.73
C LYS A 17 -2.13 12.25 20.46
N LYS A 18 -3.46 12.29 20.62
CA LYS A 18 -4.24 11.24 21.31
C LYS A 18 -4.98 10.35 20.33
N ASN A 19 -5.50 10.92 19.24
CA ASN A 19 -6.39 10.21 18.34
C ASN A 19 -5.65 9.39 17.29
N ILE A 20 -4.47 9.81 16.83
CA ILE A 20 -3.67 9.03 15.88
C ILE A 20 -3.25 7.68 16.48
N PRO A 21 -2.65 7.61 17.69
CA PRO A 21 -2.31 6.31 18.28
C PRO A 21 -3.52 5.40 18.47
N LYS A 22 -4.65 5.95 18.95
CA LYS A 22 -5.89 5.18 19.11
C LYS A 22 -6.42 4.65 17.78
N ALA A 23 -6.41 5.47 16.73
CA ALA A 23 -6.83 5.08 15.40
C ALA A 23 -5.99 3.91 14.87
N TYR A 24 -4.66 3.95 15.04
CA TYR A 24 -3.79 2.83 14.69
C TYR A 24 -4.13 1.56 15.47
N TYR A 25 -4.21 1.62 16.81
CA TYR A 25 -4.48 0.42 17.62
C TYR A 25 -5.85 -0.18 17.33
N TYR A 26 -6.90 0.63 17.28
CA TYR A 26 -8.25 0.13 17.00
C TYR A 26 -8.35 -0.45 15.60
N SER A 27 -7.80 0.21 14.58
CA SER A 27 -7.85 -0.28 13.20
C SER A 27 -7.09 -1.59 13.05
N VAL A 28 -5.86 -1.67 13.58
CA VAL A 28 -5.03 -2.88 13.44
C VAL A 28 -5.64 -4.07 14.19
N ILE A 29 -6.06 -3.89 15.44
CA ILE A 29 -6.66 -4.98 16.23
C ILE A 29 -7.96 -5.45 15.58
N PHE A 30 -8.81 -4.52 15.15
CA PHE A 30 -10.06 -4.85 14.47
C PHE A 30 -9.81 -5.65 13.19
N VAL A 31 -8.90 -5.21 12.33
CA VAL A 31 -8.58 -5.89 11.07
C VAL A 31 -7.98 -7.28 11.32
N ILE A 32 -7.12 -7.45 12.32
CA ILE A 32 -6.58 -8.77 12.70
C ILE A 32 -7.71 -9.72 13.05
N ILE A 33 -8.63 -9.30 13.94
CA ILE A 33 -9.77 -10.13 14.35
C ILE A 33 -10.64 -10.47 13.13
N LEU A 34 -10.93 -9.47 12.30
CA LEU A 34 -11.73 -9.66 11.09
C LEU A 34 -11.10 -10.66 10.13
N TYR A 35 -9.79 -10.56 9.87
CA TYR A 35 -9.07 -11.49 8.98
C TYR A 35 -9.04 -12.92 9.53
N VAL A 36 -8.88 -13.11 10.84
CA VAL A 36 -8.95 -14.44 11.46
C VAL A 36 -10.35 -15.03 11.30
N ILE A 37 -11.40 -14.24 11.54
CA ILE A 37 -12.79 -14.68 11.36
C ILE A 37 -13.05 -15.09 9.91
N ILE A 38 -12.63 -14.25 8.96
CA ILE A 38 -12.77 -14.51 7.52
C ILE A 38 -12.06 -15.82 7.13
N ALA A 39 -10.81 -16.00 7.57
CA ALA A 39 -10.05 -17.21 7.29
C ALA A 39 -10.73 -18.45 7.87
N PHE A 40 -11.22 -18.37 9.11
CA PHE A 40 -11.94 -19.45 9.77
C PHE A 40 -13.21 -19.83 9.03
N ILE A 41 -14.04 -18.85 8.65
CA ILE A 41 -15.27 -19.08 7.89
C ILE A 41 -14.95 -19.70 6.53
N THR A 42 -13.93 -19.20 5.83
CA THR A 42 -13.57 -19.66 4.49
C THR A 42 -13.11 -21.12 4.50
N VAL A 43 -12.18 -21.47 5.39
CA VAL A 43 -11.66 -22.84 5.52
C VAL A 43 -12.72 -23.80 6.08
N GLY A 44 -13.64 -23.31 6.92
CA GLY A 44 -14.76 -24.10 7.44
C GLY A 44 -15.88 -24.33 6.41
N SER A 45 -16.03 -23.45 5.42
CA SER A 45 -17.16 -23.47 4.48
C SER A 45 -16.83 -24.07 3.11
N LEU A 46 -15.56 -24.06 2.70
CA LEU A 46 -15.10 -24.51 1.39
C LEU A 46 -13.98 -25.55 1.51
N ASN A 47 -13.92 -26.48 0.56
CA ASN A 47 -12.77 -27.37 0.45
C ASN A 47 -11.58 -26.65 -0.23
N PHE A 48 -10.36 -27.18 -0.06
CA PHE A 48 -9.14 -26.57 -0.61
C PHE A 48 -9.17 -26.39 -2.13
N SER A 49 -9.85 -27.27 -2.88
CA SER A 49 -9.98 -27.14 -4.34
C SER A 49 -10.85 -25.96 -4.74
N GLN A 50 -11.97 -25.75 -4.04
CA GLN A 50 -12.85 -24.60 -4.23
C GLN A 50 -12.14 -23.29 -3.89
N ILE A 51 -11.38 -23.27 -2.79
CA ILE A 51 -10.55 -22.11 -2.40
C ILE A 51 -9.53 -21.78 -3.49
N ALA A 52 -8.80 -22.79 -3.97
CA ALA A 52 -7.79 -22.62 -5.01
C ALA A 52 -8.38 -22.17 -6.35
N THR A 53 -9.62 -22.55 -6.66
CA THR A 53 -10.32 -22.15 -7.88
C THR A 53 -10.88 -20.74 -7.78
N ALA A 54 -11.43 -20.36 -6.62
CA ALA A 54 -12.07 -19.06 -6.43
C ALA A 54 -11.07 -17.90 -6.25
N GLN A 55 -9.86 -18.18 -5.78
CA GLN A 55 -8.76 -17.20 -5.66
C GLN A 55 -9.21 -15.86 -5.07
N ASP A 56 -9.21 -14.79 -5.87
CA ASP A 56 -9.46 -13.41 -5.45
C ASP A 56 -10.90 -13.16 -4.97
N TYR A 57 -11.88 -13.97 -5.39
CA TYR A 57 -13.28 -13.84 -4.99
C TYR A 57 -13.73 -14.90 -3.98
N VAL A 58 -12.79 -15.61 -3.35
CA VAL A 58 -13.06 -16.70 -2.40
C VAL A 58 -14.02 -16.31 -1.27
N LEU A 59 -14.00 -15.04 -0.83
CA LEU A 59 -14.90 -14.54 0.21
C LEU A 59 -16.37 -14.61 -0.23
N ALA A 60 -16.66 -14.24 -1.47
CA ALA A 60 -18.00 -14.32 -2.03
C ALA A 60 -18.41 -15.79 -2.21
N GLU A 61 -17.48 -16.64 -2.66
CA GLU A 61 -17.72 -18.08 -2.81
C GLU A 61 -18.05 -18.74 -1.45
N ALA A 62 -17.35 -18.35 -0.39
CA ALA A 62 -17.57 -18.85 0.96
C ALA A 62 -18.95 -18.47 1.53
N ALA A 63 -19.63 -17.47 0.95
CA ALA A 63 -20.98 -17.10 1.33
C ALA A 63 -22.06 -18.03 0.74
N LYS A 64 -21.78 -18.73 -0.38
CA LYS A 64 -22.78 -19.57 -1.06
C LYS A 64 -23.31 -20.72 -0.19
N PRO A 65 -22.51 -21.48 0.57
CA PRO A 65 -23.01 -22.59 1.37
C PRO A 65 -24.05 -22.19 2.43
N MET A 66 -23.94 -20.98 2.99
CA MET A 66 -24.84 -20.50 4.05
C MET A 66 -25.96 -19.59 3.53
N LEU A 67 -25.67 -18.73 2.55
CA LEU A 67 -26.55 -17.64 2.11
C LEU A 67 -27.00 -17.78 0.64
N GLY A 68 -26.57 -18.85 -0.03
CA GLY A 68 -26.88 -19.11 -1.44
C GLY A 68 -26.37 -18.02 -2.38
N GLN A 69 -27.01 -17.94 -3.55
CA GLN A 69 -26.65 -16.97 -4.60
C GLN A 69 -26.87 -15.52 -4.16
N VAL A 70 -27.82 -15.27 -3.26
CA VAL A 70 -28.09 -13.94 -2.71
C VAL A 70 -26.91 -13.45 -1.90
N GLY A 71 -26.38 -14.27 -0.99
CA GLY A 71 -25.18 -13.93 -0.21
C GLY A 71 -23.95 -13.69 -1.08
N PHE A 72 -23.72 -14.56 -2.07
CA PHE A 72 -22.66 -14.36 -3.06
C PHE A 72 -22.75 -12.98 -3.73
N THR A 73 -23.95 -12.61 -4.17
CA THR A 73 -24.18 -11.36 -4.91
C THR A 73 -23.98 -10.14 -4.00
N ILE A 74 -24.49 -10.17 -2.77
CA ILE A 74 -24.32 -9.08 -1.80
C ILE A 74 -22.84 -8.88 -1.48
N ILE A 75 -22.11 -9.96 -1.17
CA ILE A 75 -20.67 -9.87 -0.86
C ILE A 75 -19.87 -9.38 -2.06
N THR A 76 -20.22 -9.82 -3.27
CA THR A 76 -19.57 -9.36 -4.51
C THR A 76 -19.77 -7.85 -4.71
N ILE A 77 -21.01 -7.35 -4.58
CA ILE A 77 -21.30 -5.92 -4.72
C ILE A 77 -20.58 -5.11 -3.63
N ALA A 78 -20.59 -5.59 -2.38
CA ALA A 78 -19.91 -4.93 -1.27
C ALA A 78 -18.39 -4.87 -1.51
N ALA A 79 -17.78 -5.95 -1.99
CA ALA A 79 -16.38 -6.00 -2.35
C ALA A 79 -16.04 -4.99 -3.46
N LEU A 80 -16.85 -4.93 -4.52
CA LEU A 80 -16.64 -3.97 -5.62
C LEU A 80 -16.70 -2.52 -5.15
N ILE A 81 -17.71 -2.16 -4.33
CA ILE A 81 -17.82 -0.81 -3.77
C ILE A 81 -16.64 -0.49 -2.86
N SER A 82 -16.21 -1.46 -2.03
CA SER A 82 -15.07 -1.30 -1.12
C SER A 82 -13.77 -1.09 -1.88
N THR A 83 -13.49 -1.91 -2.90
CA THR A 83 -12.32 -1.79 -3.78
C THR A 83 -12.32 -0.46 -4.53
N PHE A 84 -13.48 -0.03 -5.06
CA PHE A 84 -13.61 1.27 -5.72
C PHE A 84 -13.27 2.44 -4.79
N SER A 85 -13.79 2.40 -3.55
CA SER A 85 -13.48 3.39 -2.51
C SER A 85 -11.98 3.42 -2.18
N ALA A 86 -11.35 2.26 -2.03
CA ALA A 86 -9.92 2.15 -1.75
C ALA A 86 -9.06 2.73 -2.89
N ILE A 87 -9.37 2.40 -4.15
CA ILE A 87 -8.67 2.95 -5.32
C ILE A 87 -8.79 4.48 -5.36
N ASN A 88 -10.00 5.01 -5.15
CA ASN A 88 -10.24 6.45 -5.14
C ASN A 88 -9.43 7.16 -4.04
N ALA A 89 -9.40 6.59 -2.83
CA ALA A 89 -8.61 7.12 -1.71
C ALA A 89 -7.11 7.09 -2.01
N SER A 90 -6.59 5.99 -2.57
CA SER A 90 -5.17 5.84 -2.90
C SER A 90 -4.71 6.80 -3.99
N ILE A 91 -5.48 6.94 -5.07
CA ILE A 91 -5.14 7.86 -6.18
C ILE A 91 -5.19 9.32 -5.70
N TYR A 92 -6.21 9.69 -4.92
CA TYR A 92 -6.33 11.03 -4.35
C TYR A 92 -5.18 11.34 -3.38
N GLY A 93 -4.91 10.43 -2.43
CA GLY A 93 -3.84 10.59 -1.45
C GLY A 93 -2.46 10.66 -2.11
N GLY A 94 -2.18 9.78 -3.07
CA GLY A 94 -0.92 9.79 -3.82
C GLY A 94 -0.70 11.10 -4.59
N SER A 95 -1.75 11.63 -5.24
CA SER A 95 -1.65 12.90 -5.95
C SER A 95 -1.37 14.09 -5.02
N ARG A 96 -1.90 14.10 -3.81
CA ARG A 96 -1.68 15.17 -2.83
C ARG A 96 -0.26 15.13 -2.29
N VAL A 97 0.23 13.94 -1.93
CA VAL A 97 1.61 13.74 -1.50
C VAL A 97 2.59 14.20 -2.59
N SER A 98 2.36 13.84 -3.85
CA SER A 98 3.23 14.31 -4.94
C SER A 98 3.20 15.83 -5.13
N TYR A 99 2.05 16.48 -4.91
CA TYR A 99 1.93 17.94 -4.99
C TYR A 99 2.70 18.62 -3.85
N GLU A 100 2.54 18.15 -2.61
CA GLU A 100 3.23 18.70 -1.43
C GLU A 100 4.75 18.56 -1.55
N ILE A 101 5.25 17.38 -1.97
CA ILE A 101 6.68 17.16 -2.19
C ILE A 101 7.24 18.06 -3.31
N ALA A 102 6.43 18.36 -4.33
CA ALA A 102 6.82 19.28 -5.40
C ALA A 102 6.77 20.76 -4.99
N GLU A 103 5.96 21.11 -4.00
CA GLU A 103 5.95 22.45 -3.38
C GLU A 103 7.20 22.66 -2.50
N ASP A 104 7.73 21.58 -1.93
CA ASP A 104 8.99 21.55 -1.18
C ASP A 104 10.25 21.40 -2.07
N ASP A 105 10.12 21.54 -3.41
CA ASP A 105 11.18 21.41 -4.42
C ASP A 105 11.90 20.03 -4.46
N GLU A 106 11.37 19.01 -3.79
CA GLU A 106 11.91 17.64 -3.79
C GLU A 106 11.36 16.78 -4.96
N LEU A 107 10.43 17.32 -5.76
CA LEU A 107 9.96 16.77 -7.03
C LEU A 107 9.88 17.88 -8.10
N PRO A 108 9.87 17.54 -9.41
CA PRO A 108 9.77 18.54 -10.46
C PRO A 108 8.58 19.49 -10.25
N HIS A 109 8.84 20.80 -10.26
CA HIS A 109 7.84 21.83 -9.96
C HIS A 109 6.59 21.74 -10.85
N GLU A 110 6.68 21.11 -12.03
CA GLU A 110 5.56 20.81 -12.91
C GLU A 110 4.47 19.97 -12.23
N PHE A 111 4.78 19.19 -11.18
CA PHE A 111 3.79 18.44 -10.40
C PHE A 111 2.87 19.35 -9.55
N THR A 112 3.24 20.63 -9.35
CA THR A 112 2.37 21.64 -8.75
C THR A 112 1.32 22.19 -9.72
N ALA A 113 1.46 21.91 -11.02
CA ALA A 113 0.49 22.33 -12.02
C ALA A 113 -0.89 21.74 -11.73
N LYS A 114 -1.95 22.51 -12.00
CA LYS A 114 -3.33 22.10 -11.77
C LYS A 114 -4.08 21.93 -13.09
N LEU A 115 -4.78 20.81 -13.23
CA LEU A 115 -5.73 20.55 -14.30
C LEU A 115 -7.11 20.32 -13.67
N TRP A 116 -8.13 21.06 -14.12
CA TRP A 116 -9.47 21.07 -13.51
C TRP A 116 -9.47 21.25 -11.99
N ASN A 117 -8.65 22.18 -11.51
CA ASN A 117 -8.50 22.52 -10.09
C ASN A 117 -7.95 21.36 -9.22
N GLN A 118 -7.39 20.31 -9.83
CA GLN A 118 -6.72 19.20 -9.15
C GLN A 118 -5.25 19.13 -9.58
N PRO A 119 -4.33 18.65 -8.71
CA PRO A 119 -2.92 18.49 -9.09
C PRO A 119 -2.77 17.57 -10.30
N ILE A 120 -1.85 17.90 -11.22
CA ILE A 120 -1.59 17.10 -12.42
C ILE A 120 -1.10 15.68 -12.10
N GLY A 121 -0.48 15.51 -10.92
CA GLY A 121 -0.11 14.22 -10.37
C GLY A 121 -1.27 13.21 -10.35
N LEU A 122 -2.52 13.66 -10.19
CA LEU A 122 -3.72 12.83 -10.22
C LEU A 122 -3.89 12.12 -11.57
N PHE A 123 -3.68 12.84 -12.67
CA PHE A 123 -3.83 12.30 -14.01
C PHE A 123 -2.69 11.35 -14.35
N ILE A 124 -1.46 11.69 -13.91
CA ILE A 124 -0.28 10.84 -14.08
C ILE A 124 -0.49 9.52 -13.35
N THR A 125 -0.85 9.56 -12.05
CA THR A 125 -1.07 8.35 -11.25
C THR A 125 -2.23 7.53 -11.80
N ALA A 126 -3.37 8.15 -12.15
CA ALA A 126 -4.50 7.45 -12.75
C ALA A 126 -4.14 6.76 -14.08
N THR A 127 -3.38 7.43 -14.94
CA THR A 127 -2.93 6.85 -16.22
C THR A 127 -1.99 5.68 -16.01
N LEU A 128 -1.02 5.81 -15.09
CA LEU A 128 -0.11 4.73 -14.73
C LEU A 128 -0.84 3.55 -14.09
N THR A 129 -1.83 3.81 -13.22
CA THR A 129 -2.68 2.77 -12.62
C THR A 129 -3.49 2.04 -13.67
N LEU A 130 -4.12 2.75 -14.63
CA LEU A 130 -4.85 2.12 -15.73
C LEU A 130 -3.93 1.28 -16.62
N LEU A 131 -2.74 1.78 -16.95
CA LEU A 131 -1.76 1.03 -17.72
C LEU A 131 -1.34 -0.24 -17.00
N ALA A 132 -0.96 -0.13 -15.72
CA ALA A 132 -0.54 -1.27 -14.90
C ALA A 132 -1.67 -2.30 -14.77
N ALA A 133 -2.89 -1.86 -14.45
CA ALA A 133 -4.04 -2.75 -14.26
C ALA A 133 -4.45 -3.53 -15.52
N ASN A 134 -4.20 -2.98 -16.72
CA ASN A 134 -4.54 -3.63 -17.99
C ASN A 134 -3.37 -4.42 -18.62
N THR A 135 -2.14 -4.23 -18.15
CA THR A 135 -0.95 -4.87 -18.73
C THR A 135 -0.27 -5.87 -17.80
N LEU A 136 -0.36 -5.68 -16.49
CA LEU A 136 0.28 -6.52 -15.48
C LEU A 136 -0.73 -7.44 -14.81
N LYS A 137 -0.28 -8.65 -14.48
CA LYS A 137 -1.06 -9.57 -13.65
C LYS A 137 -1.21 -9.01 -12.23
N LEU A 138 -2.37 -9.22 -11.61
CA LEU A 138 -2.65 -8.77 -10.24
C LEU A 138 -1.59 -9.24 -9.25
N GLU A 139 -1.15 -10.50 -9.37
CA GLU A 139 -0.09 -11.07 -8.54
C GLU A 139 1.21 -10.24 -8.62
N ASN A 140 1.62 -9.82 -9.83
CA ASN A 140 2.83 -9.02 -10.02
C ASN A 140 2.69 -7.62 -9.42
N ILE A 141 1.51 -7.02 -9.55
CA ILE A 141 1.19 -5.72 -8.94
C ILE A 141 1.24 -5.84 -7.42
N SER A 142 0.67 -6.90 -6.85
CA SER A 142 0.67 -7.16 -5.42
C SER A 142 2.09 -7.37 -4.88
N ILE A 143 2.94 -8.14 -5.57
CA ILE A 143 4.33 -8.36 -5.18
C ILE A 143 5.10 -7.03 -5.18
N ALA A 144 4.97 -6.24 -6.24
CA ALA A 144 5.65 -4.94 -6.36
C ALA A 144 5.19 -3.96 -5.28
N GLY A 145 3.87 -3.88 -5.03
CA GLY A 145 3.29 -3.07 -3.97
C GLY A 145 3.81 -3.45 -2.59
N SER A 146 3.76 -4.75 -2.26
CA SER A 146 4.21 -5.23 -0.94
C SER A 146 5.70 -5.06 -0.70
N ILE A 147 6.56 -5.29 -1.69
CA ILE A 147 7.99 -4.98 -1.56
C ILE A 147 8.16 -3.47 -1.35
N GLY A 148 7.48 -2.63 -2.13
CA GLY A 148 7.53 -1.17 -1.99
C GLY A 148 7.15 -0.71 -0.58
N PHE A 149 6.01 -1.15 -0.06
CA PHE A 149 5.56 -0.80 1.30
C PHE A 149 6.49 -1.33 2.39
N LEU A 150 6.98 -2.57 2.27
CA LEU A 150 7.92 -3.12 3.25
C LEU A 150 9.24 -2.32 3.27
N LEU A 151 9.73 -1.87 2.11
CA LEU A 151 10.91 -1.01 2.03
C LEU A 151 10.65 0.37 2.64
N ILE A 152 9.51 1.00 2.34
CA ILE A 152 9.13 2.28 2.94
C ILE A 152 9.04 2.14 4.46
N PHE A 153 8.35 1.11 4.97
CA PHE A 153 8.24 0.87 6.41
C PHE A 153 9.59 0.54 7.05
N ALA A 154 10.45 -0.22 6.38
CA ALA A 154 11.82 -0.45 6.86
C ALA A 154 12.57 0.89 6.98
N MET A 155 12.54 1.75 5.97
CA MET A 155 13.20 3.05 5.99
C MET A 155 12.65 3.97 7.07
N VAL A 156 11.32 4.10 7.19
CA VAL A 156 10.67 4.93 8.23
C VAL A 156 11.05 4.44 9.63
N ASN A 157 11.05 3.13 9.85
CA ASN A 157 11.47 2.53 11.12
C ASN A 157 12.97 2.76 11.38
N PHE A 158 13.83 2.63 10.37
CA PHE A 158 15.26 2.91 10.51
C PHE A 158 15.53 4.38 10.88
N VAL A 159 14.85 5.32 10.20
CA VAL A 159 14.91 6.76 10.53
C VAL A 159 14.39 7.01 11.95
N GLY A 160 13.27 6.38 12.34
CA GLY A 160 12.73 6.46 13.69
C GLY A 160 13.72 5.95 14.76
N PHE A 161 14.46 4.88 14.47
CA PHE A 161 15.53 4.39 15.35
C PHE A 161 16.68 5.40 15.49
N ARG A 162 17.13 5.99 14.38
CA ARG A 162 18.20 7.00 14.36
C ARG A 162 17.80 8.27 15.10
N LEU A 163 16.55 8.70 14.95
CA LEU A 163 15.99 9.93 15.55
C LEU A 163 15.32 9.71 16.90
N ALA A 164 15.32 8.49 17.45
CA ALA A 164 14.61 8.14 18.70
C ALA A 164 14.90 9.09 19.87
N LYS A 165 16.15 9.59 19.98
CA LYS A 165 16.53 10.57 21.01
C LYS A 165 15.82 11.92 20.84
N GLN A 166 15.61 12.36 19.60
CA GLN A 166 14.97 13.64 19.28
C GLN A 166 13.45 13.57 19.44
N ILE A 167 12.85 12.45 19.02
CA ILE A 167 11.39 12.22 19.15
C ILE A 167 10.98 11.75 20.55
N LYS A 168 11.92 11.65 21.50
CA LYS A 168 11.71 11.09 22.86
C LYS A 168 11.03 9.72 22.85
N GLY A 169 11.33 8.91 21.83
CA GLY A 169 10.72 7.61 21.58
C GLY A 169 11.59 6.44 22.05
N ASN A 170 10.98 5.27 22.22
CA ASN A 170 11.71 4.04 22.47
C ASN A 170 12.46 3.62 21.20
N LYS A 171 13.77 3.36 21.30
CA LYS A 171 14.62 2.87 20.19
C LYS A 171 14.29 1.45 19.74
N LEU A 172 13.82 0.61 20.66
CA LEU A 172 13.65 -0.81 20.42
C LEU A 172 12.50 -1.09 19.43
N ILE A 173 11.40 -0.35 19.57
CA ILE A 173 10.21 -0.49 18.71
C ILE A 173 10.55 -0.27 17.22
N PRO A 174 11.12 0.89 16.82
CA PRO A 174 11.49 1.11 15.42
C PRO A 174 12.62 0.17 14.95
N LEU A 175 13.55 -0.23 15.82
CA LEU A 175 14.57 -1.22 15.44
C LEU A 175 13.95 -2.58 15.08
N LEU A 176 13.02 -3.08 15.91
CA LEU A 176 12.28 -4.31 15.63
C LEU A 176 11.44 -4.18 14.36
N GLY A 177 10.78 -3.02 14.16
CA GLY A 177 10.03 -2.74 12.94
C GLY A 177 10.91 -2.82 11.69
N PHE A 178 12.10 -2.22 11.71
CA PHE A 178 13.06 -2.29 10.62
C PHE A 178 13.51 -3.73 10.35
N LEU A 179 13.87 -4.49 11.39
CA LEU A 179 14.30 -5.88 11.25
C LEU A 179 13.18 -6.76 10.68
N PHE A 180 11.95 -6.66 11.20
CA PHE A 180 10.82 -7.45 10.71
C PHE A 180 10.43 -7.08 9.28
N CYS A 181 10.43 -5.81 8.90
CA CYS A 181 10.15 -5.42 7.52
C CYS A 181 11.24 -5.94 6.56
N SER A 182 12.52 -5.86 6.97
CA SER A 182 13.65 -6.37 6.18
C SER A 182 13.59 -7.90 6.02
N ILE A 183 13.34 -8.63 7.11
CA ILE A 183 13.17 -10.08 7.09
C ILE A 183 11.97 -10.46 6.22
N ALA A 184 10.81 -9.80 6.39
CA ALA A 184 9.62 -10.05 5.59
C ALA A 184 9.87 -9.82 4.09
N THR A 185 10.63 -8.78 3.73
CA THR A 185 11.01 -8.50 2.34
C THR A 185 11.87 -9.64 1.77
N VAL A 186 12.88 -10.08 2.51
CA VAL A 186 13.75 -11.21 2.09
C VAL A 186 12.95 -12.50 1.96
N VAL A 187 12.09 -12.81 2.92
CA VAL A 187 11.23 -14.00 2.89
C VAL A 187 10.29 -13.96 1.69
N LEU A 188 9.64 -12.82 1.43
CA LEU A 188 8.76 -12.64 0.27
C LEU A 188 9.51 -12.89 -1.05
N VAL A 189 10.70 -12.29 -1.21
CA VAL A 189 11.52 -12.49 -2.40
C VAL A 189 11.92 -13.97 -2.56
N ILE A 190 12.36 -14.63 -1.48
CA ILE A 190 12.76 -16.04 -1.53
C ILE A 190 11.57 -16.95 -1.88
N GLN A 191 10.41 -16.72 -1.27
CA GLN A 191 9.21 -17.54 -1.54
C GLN A 191 8.68 -17.35 -2.96
N GLN A 192 8.77 -16.13 -3.49
CA GLN A 192 8.22 -15.81 -4.80
C GLN A 192 9.19 -16.11 -5.95
N TYR A 193 10.49 -16.23 -5.68
CA TYR A 193 11.50 -16.51 -6.69
C TYR A 193 11.25 -17.80 -7.49
N PRO A 194 10.88 -18.94 -6.90
CA PRO A 194 10.58 -20.15 -7.68
C PRO A 194 9.26 -20.06 -8.47
N SER A 195 8.26 -19.33 -7.98
CA SER A 195 6.90 -19.32 -8.54
C SER A 195 6.63 -18.17 -9.52
N ASN A 196 7.21 -16.98 -9.29
CA ASN A 196 6.93 -15.78 -10.08
C ASN A 196 8.15 -14.83 -10.16
N GLN A 197 9.13 -15.24 -10.95
CA GLN A 197 10.33 -14.43 -11.23
C GLN A 197 9.99 -13.10 -11.90
N ILE A 198 8.97 -13.08 -12.74
CA ILE A 198 8.54 -11.88 -13.48
C ILE A 198 8.07 -10.80 -12.51
N GLY A 199 7.27 -11.17 -11.49
CA GLY A 199 6.82 -10.23 -10.46
C GLY A 199 7.96 -9.58 -9.70
N ILE A 200 9.00 -10.35 -9.34
CA ILE A 200 10.19 -9.82 -8.66
C ILE A 200 10.99 -8.88 -9.57
N ILE A 201 11.18 -9.24 -10.84
CA ILE A 201 11.89 -8.39 -11.81
C ILE A 201 11.14 -7.07 -12.03
N ILE A 202 9.81 -7.12 -12.14
CA ILE A 202 8.98 -5.91 -12.23
C ILE A 202 9.15 -5.05 -10.97
N ALA A 203 9.05 -5.65 -9.78
CA ALA A 203 9.22 -4.93 -8.52
C ALA A 203 10.60 -4.24 -8.44
N ALA A 204 11.67 -4.99 -8.73
CA ALA A 204 13.02 -4.46 -8.76
C ALA A 204 13.18 -3.34 -9.81
N GLY A 205 12.60 -3.53 -11.01
CA GLY A 205 12.61 -2.54 -12.08
C GLY A 205 11.91 -1.23 -11.68
N ILE A 206 10.75 -1.31 -11.04
CA ILE A 206 10.03 -0.14 -10.51
C ILE A 206 10.89 0.58 -9.48
N ILE A 207 11.43 -0.14 -8.50
CA ILE A 207 12.25 0.46 -7.43
C ILE A 207 13.51 1.13 -8.01
N ILE A 208 14.24 0.44 -8.88
CA ILE A 208 15.44 0.98 -9.53
C ILE A 208 15.07 2.22 -10.35
N SER A 209 13.95 2.18 -11.09
CA SER A 209 13.50 3.32 -11.89
C SER A 209 13.24 4.55 -11.02
N CYS A 210 12.63 4.39 -9.84
CA CYS A 210 12.41 5.49 -8.90
C CYS A 210 13.74 6.14 -8.48
N PHE A 211 14.74 5.33 -8.08
CA PHE A 211 16.06 5.85 -7.70
C PHE A 211 16.82 6.48 -8.87
N VAL A 212 16.69 5.95 -10.09
CA VAL A 212 17.32 6.52 -11.28
C VAL A 212 16.67 7.86 -11.65
N ILE A 213 15.34 7.95 -11.64
CA ILE A 213 14.60 9.19 -11.90
C ILE A 213 15.03 10.26 -10.87
N GLU A 214 15.05 9.90 -9.59
CA GLU A 214 15.48 10.78 -8.50
C GLU A 214 16.92 11.28 -8.68
N TYR A 215 17.84 10.37 -9.03
CA TYR A 215 19.24 10.70 -9.27
C TYR A 215 19.42 11.64 -10.47
N ILE A 216 18.70 11.40 -11.57
CA ILE A 216 18.71 12.25 -12.76
C ILE A 216 18.16 13.63 -12.43
N TYR A 217 17.06 13.70 -11.68
CA TYR A 217 16.44 14.95 -11.25
C TYR A 217 17.42 15.79 -10.42
N LYS A 218 17.96 15.23 -9.33
CA LYS A 218 18.91 15.93 -8.44
C LYS A 218 20.19 16.36 -9.15
N LYS A 219 20.64 15.63 -10.19
CA LYS A 219 21.79 16.02 -11.00
C LYS A 219 21.48 17.15 -11.99
N SER A 220 20.28 17.17 -12.54
CA SER A 220 19.82 18.22 -13.46
C SER A 220 19.60 19.54 -12.73
N GLU A 221 19.06 19.48 -11.51
CA GLU A 221 18.81 20.66 -10.68
C GLU A 221 20.12 21.30 -10.16
N LYS A 222 21.07 20.49 -9.67
CA LYS A 222 22.42 20.96 -9.29
C LYS A 222 23.21 21.61 -10.43
N LYS A 223 22.82 21.40 -11.68
CA LYS A 223 23.42 22.06 -12.86
C LYS A 223 22.76 23.40 -13.20
N LYS A 224 21.57 23.69 -12.66
CA LYS A 224 20.85 24.96 -12.85
C LYS A 224 21.22 26.01 -11.80
N ILE A 225 21.82 25.61 -10.69
CA ILE A 225 22.39 26.46 -9.62
C ILE A 225 23.86 26.73 -9.95
#